data_AF-A0A4Q2U409-F1
#
_entry.id   AF-A0A4Q2U409-F1
#
_cell.length_a   1.000
_cell.length_b   1.000
_cell.length_c   1.000
_cell.angle_alpha   90.00
_cell.angle_beta   90.00
_cell.angle_gamma   90.00
#
_symmetry.space_group_name_H-M   'P 1'
#
loop_
_entity.id
_entity.type
_entity.pdbx_description
1 polymer ?
#
loop_
_entity_poly.entity_id
_entity_poly.type
_entity_poly.pdbx_seq_one_letter_code
_entity_poly.pdbx_strand_id
1 'polypeptide(L)' 'MDFTVTPNGDRLEVSSDDGHRFTFPLAELHATRRPPRLSGTAKDLPISTPLQVLEAARRAAEDFAILNDLM' A
#
# COMPACT_ATOMS: atom_id res chain seq x y z
N MET A 1 16.08 3.47 -12.05
CA MET A 1 16.53 4.36 -10.97
C MET A 1 15.67 4.03 -9.79
N ASP A 2 16.21 3.18 -8.93
CA ASP A 2 15.52 2.74 -7.73
C ASP A 2 15.98 3.62 -6.57
N PHE A 3 15.02 4.25 -5.90
CA PHE A 3 15.27 5.10 -4.75
C PHE A 3 14.85 4.35 -3.48
N THR A 4 15.79 4.20 -2.55
CA THR A 4 15.48 3.68 -1.21
C THR A 4 15.20 4.87 -0.29
N VAL A 5 14.05 4.84 0.37
CA VAL A 5 13.62 5.91 1.29
C VAL A 5 13.60 5.35 2.70
N THR A 6 14.34 5.98 3.60
CA THR A 6 14.44 5.57 5.01
C THR A 6 14.02 6.73 5.92
N PRO A 7 13.05 6.53 6.82
CA PRO A 7 12.73 7.54 7.83
C PRO A 7 13.84 7.62 8.88
N ASN A 8 14.28 8.85 9.17
CA ASN A 8 15.24 9.14 10.23
C ASN A 8 14.73 10.30 11.09
N GLY A 9 13.92 9.97 12.09
CA GLY A 9 13.29 10.97 12.96
C GLY A 9 12.38 11.92 12.19
N ASP A 10 12.69 13.22 12.23
CA ASP A 10 11.95 14.28 11.53
C ASP A 10 12.44 14.52 10.08
N ARG A 11 13.22 13.60 9.53
CA ARG A 11 13.78 13.71 8.18
C ARG A 11 13.59 12.41 7.40
N LEU A 12 13.49 12.55 6.09
CA LEU A 12 13.51 11.44 5.13
C LEU A 12 14.85 11.42 4.42
N GLU A 13 15.53 10.29 4.49
CA GLU A 13 16.74 10.03 3.73
C GLU A 13 16.37 9.26 2.46
N VAL A 14 16.83 9.74 1.32
CA VAL A 14 16.63 9.12 0.01
C VAL A 14 18.00 8.78 -0.55
N SER A 15 18.25 7.50 -0.80
CA SER A 15 19.46 7.03 -1.47
C SER A 15 19.15 6.49 -2.84
N SER A 16 19.90 6.93 -3.85
CA SER A 16 19.90 6.35 -5.19
C SER A 16 20.87 5.17 -5.28
N ASP A 17 20.59 4.26 -6.21
CA ASP A 17 21.53 3.25 -6.74
C ASP A 17 22.92 3.82 -7.10
N ASP A 18 22.99 5.05 -7.61
CA ASP A 18 24.24 5.78 -7.92
C ASP A 18 25.01 6.28 -6.67
N GLY A 19 24.57 5.94 -5.47
CA GLY A 19 25.23 6.29 -4.20
C GLY A 19 24.95 7.72 -3.71
N HIS A 20 24.20 8.51 -4.47
CA HIS A 20 23.74 9.83 -4.03
C HIS A 20 22.76 9.71 -2.86
N ARG A 21 22.98 10.53 -1.82
CA ARG A 21 22.11 10.62 -0.65
C ARG A 21 21.54 12.03 -0.55
N PHE A 22 20.23 12.09 -0.39
CA PHE A 22 19.47 13.32 -0.18
C PHE A 22 18.74 13.23 1.15
N THR A 23 18.59 14.35 1.85
CA THR A 23 17.90 14.40 3.13
C THR A 23 16.91 15.54 3.13
N PHE A 24 15.64 15.22 3.36
CA PHE A 24 14.53 16.16 3.32
C PHE A 24 13.85 16.27 4.69
N PRO A 25 13.62 17.48 5.22
CA PRO A 25 12.80 17.65 6.42
C PRO A 25 11.35 17.22 6.17
N LEU A 26 10.75 16.45 7.09
CA LEU A 26 9.36 16.01 6.96
C LEU A 26 8.39 17.20 6.94
N ALA A 27 8.64 18.23 7.74
CA ALA A 27 7.84 19.44 7.78
C ALA A 27 7.69 20.11 6.38
N GLU A 28 8.77 20.20 5.61
CA GLU A 28 8.75 20.78 4.26
C GLU A 28 8.02 19.90 3.24
N LEU A 29 8.17 18.58 3.37
CA LEU A 29 7.44 17.62 2.54
C LEU A 29 5.93 17.64 2.85
N HIS A 30 5.56 17.83 4.10
CA HIS A 30 4.16 18.01 4.49
C HIS A 30 3.58 19.32 3.96
N ALA A 31 4.35 20.41 3.97
CA ALA A 31 3.92 21.70 3.44
C ALA A 31 3.67 21.66 1.92
N THR A 32 4.40 20.81 1.18
CA THR A 32 4.25 20.64 -0.27
C THR A 32 3.28 19.52 -0.66
N ARG A 33 2.75 18.77 0.33
CA ARG A 33 1.80 17.68 0.10
C ARG A 33 0.48 18.24 -0.40
N ARG A 34 0.16 17.96 -1.67
CA ARG A 34 -1.15 18.27 -2.23
C ARG A 34 -2.25 17.56 -1.43
N PRO A 35 -3.41 18.20 -1.21
CA PRO A 35 -4.54 17.55 -0.57
C PRO A 35 -4.89 16.26 -1.35
N PRO A 36 -5.22 15.17 -0.65
CA PRO A 36 -5.63 13.94 -1.31
C PRO A 36 -6.80 14.27 -2.25
N ARG A 37 -6.69 13.86 -3.52
CA ARG A 37 -7.81 13.96 -4.46
C ARG A 37 -8.93 13.05 -3.93
N LEU A 38 -9.96 13.65 -3.33
CA LEU A 38 -11.12 12.96 -2.79
C LEU A 38 -12.00 12.31 -3.88
N SER A 39 -11.66 12.47 -5.17
CA SER A 39 -12.42 11.95 -6.29
C SER A 39 -12.07 10.51 -6.69
N GLY A 40 -11.20 9.81 -5.94
CA GLY A 40 -11.03 8.37 -6.11
C GLY A 40 -12.14 7.65 -5.35
N THR A 41 -13.10 7.08 -6.05
CA THR A 41 -14.00 6.12 -5.40
C THR A 41 -13.14 4.98 -4.86
N ALA A 42 -13.51 4.36 -3.73
CA ALA A 42 -12.76 3.24 -3.15
C ALA A 42 -12.53 2.04 -4.10
N LYS A 43 -13.19 2.04 -5.27
CA LYS A 43 -12.98 1.11 -6.39
C LYS A 43 -11.66 1.32 -7.15
N ASP A 44 -11.05 2.50 -7.08
CA ASP A 44 -9.79 2.84 -7.77
C ASP A 44 -8.54 2.55 -6.94
N LEU A 45 -8.71 2.15 -5.67
CA LEU A 45 -7.63 1.59 -4.89
C LEU A 45 -7.29 0.22 -5.49
N PRO A 46 -6.01 -0.09 -5.77
CA PRO A 46 -5.63 -1.44 -6.15
C PRO A 46 -5.98 -2.36 -4.99
N ILE A 47 -7.13 -3.03 -5.08
CA ILE A 47 -7.51 -4.10 -4.18
C ILE A 47 -6.39 -5.11 -4.33
N SER A 48 -5.58 -5.28 -3.28
CA SER A 48 -4.41 -6.15 -3.38
C SER A 48 -4.91 -7.53 -3.82
N THR A 49 -4.34 -8.05 -4.90
CA THR A 49 -4.60 -9.39 -5.44
C THR A 49 -4.69 -10.46 -4.34
N PRO A 50 -3.86 -10.42 -3.27
CA PRO A 50 -4.01 -11.32 -2.13
C PRO A 50 -5.37 -11.32 -1.43
N LEU A 51 -6.03 -10.17 -1.28
CA LEU A 51 -7.34 -10.09 -0.62
C LEU A 51 -8.46 -10.69 -1.50
N GLN A 52 -8.36 -10.56 -2.82
CA GLN A 52 -9.30 -11.21 -3.75
C GLN A 52 -9.15 -12.73 -3.73
N VAL A 53 -7.92 -13.23 -3.65
CA VAL A 53 -7.63 -14.67 -3.54
C VAL A 53 -8.17 -15.22 -2.21
N LEU A 54 -8.01 -14.49 -1.11
CA LEU A 54 -8.55 -14.88 0.20
C LEU A 54 -10.07 -14.95 0.21
N GLU A 55 -10.77 -13.95 -0.36
CA GLU A 55 -12.24 -13.96 -0.40
C GLU A 55 -12.78 -15.06 -1.33
N ALA A 56 -12.11 -15.33 -2.46
CA ALA A 56 -12.46 -16.44 -3.34
C ALA A 56 -12.27 -17.79 -2.65
N ALA A 57 -11.16 -17.97 -1.91
CA ALA A 57 -10.92 -19.18 -1.11
C ALA A 57 -11.95 -19.33 0.02
N ARG A 58 -12.34 -18.23 0.68
CA ARG A 58 -13.37 -18.21 1.73
C ARG A 58 -14.72 -18.68 1.18
N ARG A 59 -15.18 -18.13 0.05
CA ARG A 59 -16.43 -18.55 -0.60
C ARG A 59 -16.40 -20.01 -1.03
N ALA A 60 -15.31 -20.46 -1.64
CA ALA A 60 -15.18 -21.86 -2.05
C ALA A 60 -15.24 -22.83 -0.86
N ALA A 61 -14.68 -22.45 0.29
CA ALA A 61 -14.77 -23.24 1.52
C ALA A 61 -16.20 -23.25 2.10
N GLU A 62 -16.91 -22.13 2.06
CA GLU A 62 -18.32 -22.05 2.48
C GLU A 62 -19.22 -22.90 1.58
N ASP A 63 -19.09 -22.78 0.26
CA ASP A 63 -19.85 -23.57 -0.71
C ASP A 63 -19.60 -25.07 -0.52
N PHE A 64 -18.33 -25.46 -0.28
CA PHE A 64 -17.97 -26.83 0.04
C PHE A 64 -18.60 -27.32 1.35
N ALA A 65 -18.59 -26.49 2.40
CA ALA A 65 -19.19 -26.84 3.67
C ALA A 65 -20.71 -27.04 3.56
N ILE A 66 -21.39 -26.18 2.78
CA ILE A 66 -22.83 -26.31 2.48
C ILE A 66 -23.12 -27.59 1.69
N LEU A 67 -22.34 -27.88 0.64
CA LEU A 67 -22.52 -29.05 -0.23
C LEU A 67 -22.31 -30.38 0.51
N ASN A 68 -21.45 -30.39 1.53
CA ASN A 68 -21.11 -31.59 2.29
C ASN A 68 -21.78 -31.64 3.68
N ASP A 69 -22.72 -30.74 3.96
CA ASP A 69 -23.48 -30.67 5.23
C ASP A 69 -22.55 -30.63 6.46
N LEU A 70 -21.45 -29.86 6.34
CA LEU A 70 -20.41 -29.70 7.36
C LEU A 70 -20.67 -28.49 8.29
N MET A 71 -21.82 -27.81 8.13
CA MET A 71 -22.28 -26.71 9.00
C MET A 71 -23.38 -27.18 9.96
#